data_AF-A0A517TIT2-F1
#
_entry.id   AF-A0A517TIT2-F1
#
_cell.length_a   1.000
_cell.length_b   1.000
_cell.length_c   1.000
_cell.angle_alpha   90.00
_cell.angle_beta   90.00
_cell.angle_gamma   90.00
#
_symmetry.space_group_name_H-M   'P 1'
#
loop_
_entity.id
_entity.type
_entity.pdbx_description
1 polymer ?
#
loop_
_entity_poly.entity_id
_entity_poly.type
_entity_poly.pdbx_seq_one_letter_code
_entity_poly.pdbx_strand_id
1 'polypeptide(L)'
;MFTLPHWLSPGDDRPTAEIDDEIEEELRLHLDLLALERVGEGLSEREAQEQAAGRFGDLDSIKRRCRVEKQGDVPMLKRVQTVLTLLLLVAVGWLGVREYVSANATTQYMNQTTDFLRTIRGDLADLREDMASVAMAPLPSPQPSPAYYAPPAVSSTSPAGPHVVLGPNGERIVLGKPIGTLSDSENYTLVKKRNVRANLSGVATDTKGNPLADADVLLIVKTWPNNRFRQDDYAIKTDDAGEFVLKGRIPLDGQYGVNAVVVADGHAIASRYVLVEDPSGQPPEKLGFKLPESTETRIVVTDAAGKPLAKALVGPSERIDAEDEEHLVYHQGSNPVWKKTDDEGAVTIDWFAPGDLGKVNIRPRGGEWQEKKIEVTEGKRVTLKVED
;
A
#
# COMPACT_ATOMS: atom_id res chain seq x y z
N MET A 1 3.24 11.01 -9.59
CA MET A 1 4.15 9.86 -9.37
C MET A 1 3.68 9.19 -8.10
N PHE A 2 3.14 7.97 -8.17
CA PHE A 2 2.67 7.25 -7.00
C PHE A 2 3.90 6.63 -6.33
N THR A 3 4.35 7.19 -5.21
CA THR A 3 5.21 6.44 -4.29
C THR A 3 4.39 5.25 -3.85
N LEU A 4 4.80 4.04 -4.25
CA LEU A 4 4.16 2.83 -3.77
C LEU A 4 4.16 2.90 -2.23
N PRO A 5 3.02 2.68 -1.57
CA PRO A 5 2.97 2.66 -0.12
C PRO A 5 4.08 1.74 0.43
N HIS A 6 4.77 2.11 1.50
CA HIS A 6 5.80 1.27 2.15
C HIS A 6 5.38 -0.20 2.43
N TRP A 7 4.08 -0.55 2.47
CA TRP A 7 3.60 -1.94 2.52
C TRP A 7 3.75 -2.73 1.20
N LEU A 8 4.14 -2.04 0.12
CA LEU A 8 4.57 -2.58 -1.18
C LEU A 8 6.09 -2.60 -1.32
N SER A 9 6.88 -2.19 -0.31
CA SER A 9 8.28 -2.60 -0.28
C SER A 9 8.27 -4.12 -0.18
N PRO A 10 8.75 -4.85 -1.20
CA PRO A 10 8.87 -6.29 -1.09
C PRO A 10 9.75 -6.55 0.12
N GLY A 11 9.22 -7.28 1.11
CA GLY A 11 10.04 -7.76 2.22
C GLY A 11 11.25 -8.53 1.67
N ASP A 12 12.29 -8.61 2.48
CA ASP A 12 13.56 -9.20 2.07
C ASP A 12 13.37 -10.64 1.57
N ASP A 13 13.71 -10.90 0.31
CA ASP A 13 13.47 -12.19 -0.34
C ASP A 13 14.67 -13.12 -0.31
N ARG A 14 15.77 -12.69 0.34
CA ARG A 14 16.97 -13.49 0.58
C ARG A 14 16.66 -14.76 1.38
N PRO A 15 17.49 -15.81 1.27
CA PRO A 15 17.34 -17.02 2.06
C PRO A 15 17.30 -16.71 3.56
N THR A 16 16.42 -17.39 4.31
CA THR A 16 16.28 -17.18 5.76
C THR A 16 17.60 -17.30 6.51
N ALA A 17 18.52 -18.16 6.06
CA ALA A 17 19.84 -18.31 6.67
C ALA A 17 20.68 -17.03 6.56
N GLU A 18 20.64 -16.32 5.42
CA GLU A 18 21.38 -15.08 5.23
C GLU A 18 20.81 -13.95 6.09
N ILE A 19 19.48 -13.88 6.20
CA ILE A 19 18.80 -12.92 7.09
C ILE A 19 19.12 -13.23 8.56
N ASP A 20 19.23 -14.51 8.92
CA ASP A 20 19.60 -14.91 10.29
C ASP A 20 21.04 -14.54 10.62
N ASP A 21 21.98 -14.71 9.68
CA ASP A 21 23.38 -14.33 9.85
C ASP A 21 23.51 -12.81 10.07
N GLU A 22 22.77 -12.00 9.30
CA GLU A 22 22.77 -10.55 9.45
C GLU A 22 22.16 -10.09 10.78
N ILE A 23 21.03 -10.69 11.19
CA ILE A 23 20.40 -10.41 12.49
C ILE A 23 21.35 -10.81 13.63
N GLU A 24 22.08 -11.91 13.50
CA GLU A 24 23.05 -12.34 14.51
C GLU A 24 24.24 -11.39 14.60
N GLU A 25 24.75 -10.90 13.47
CA GLU A 25 25.82 -9.90 13.44
C GLU A 25 25.38 -8.59 14.09
N GLU A 26 24.18 -8.10 13.77
CA GLU A 26 23.59 -6.89 14.34
C GLU A 26 23.37 -7.04 15.86
N LEU A 27 22.79 -8.15 16.31
CA LEU A 27 22.61 -8.44 17.74
C LEU A 27 23.93 -8.52 18.48
N ARG A 28 24.97 -9.15 17.89
CA ARG A 28 26.30 -9.20 18.49
C ARG A 28 26.88 -7.80 18.63
N LEU A 29 26.77 -6.96 17.61
CA LEU A 29 27.24 -5.57 17.67
C LEU A 29 26.56 -4.79 18.80
N HIS A 30 25.26 -4.94 19.00
CA HIS A 30 24.56 -4.30 20.11
C HIS A 30 24.97 -4.85 21.48
N LEU A 31 25.19 -6.15 21.60
CA LEU A 31 25.69 -6.77 22.84
C LEU A 31 27.09 -6.26 23.19
N ASP A 32 27.98 -6.15 22.19
CA ASP A 32 29.34 -5.65 22.36
C ASP A 32 29.33 -4.17 22.79
N LEU A 33 28.46 -3.34 22.18
CA LEU A 33 28.29 -1.93 22.57
C LEU A 33 27.81 -1.79 24.02
N LEU A 34 26.82 -2.58 24.44
CA LEU A 34 26.35 -2.59 25.83
C LEU A 34 27.42 -3.09 26.80
N ALA A 35 28.17 -4.12 26.43
CA ALA A 35 29.26 -4.62 27.26
C ALA A 35 30.35 -3.54 27.43
N LEU A 36 30.69 -2.81 26.36
CA LEU A 36 31.66 -1.71 26.43
C LEU A 36 31.21 -0.58 27.36
N GLU A 37 29.92 -0.21 27.33
CA GLU A 37 29.34 0.76 28.26
C GLU A 37 29.53 0.32 29.72
N ARG A 38 29.25 -0.96 30.03
CA ARG A 38 29.43 -1.54 31.37
C ARG A 38 30.88 -1.61 31.82
N VAL A 39 31.81 -1.89 30.91
CA VAL A 39 33.25 -1.81 31.21
C VAL A 39 33.64 -0.38 31.58
N GLY A 40 33.07 0.62 30.91
CA GLY A 40 33.24 2.04 31.26
C GLY A 40 32.76 2.39 32.67
N GLU A 41 31.79 1.66 33.20
CA GLU A 41 31.28 1.77 34.58
C GLU A 41 32.13 0.99 35.61
N GLY A 42 33.21 0.33 35.17
CA GLY A 42 34.15 -0.38 36.04
C GLY A 42 33.87 -1.87 36.24
N LEU A 43 32.94 -2.47 35.48
CA LEU A 43 32.75 -3.93 35.45
C LEU A 43 33.88 -4.61 34.68
N SER A 44 34.19 -5.86 35.06
CA SER A 44 35.07 -6.68 34.23
C SER A 44 34.38 -7.05 32.91
N GLU A 45 35.16 -7.25 31.84
CA GLU A 45 34.63 -7.57 30.50
C GLU A 45 33.68 -8.78 30.50
N ARG A 46 34.00 -9.82 31.26
CA ARG A 46 33.14 -11.01 31.40
C ARG A 46 31.82 -10.70 32.10
N GLU A 47 31.85 -9.93 33.19
CA GLU A 47 30.63 -9.53 33.92
C GLU A 47 29.78 -8.57 33.09
N ALA A 48 30.42 -7.68 32.32
CA ALA A 48 29.77 -6.78 31.39
C ALA A 48 29.03 -7.53 30.28
N GLN A 49 29.65 -8.55 29.69
CA GLN A 49 29.02 -9.42 28.69
C GLN A 49 27.85 -10.21 29.27
N GLU A 50 27.99 -10.79 30.47
CA GLU A 50 26.91 -11.52 31.15
C GLU A 50 25.71 -10.60 31.46
N GLN A 51 25.97 -9.36 31.92
CA GLN A 51 24.89 -8.39 32.17
C GLN A 51 24.25 -7.87 30.89
N ALA A 52 25.03 -7.62 29.83
CA ALA A 52 24.51 -7.20 28.53
C ALA A 52 23.56 -8.26 27.95
N ALA A 53 23.98 -9.54 27.98
CA ALA A 53 23.15 -10.66 27.56
C ALA A 53 21.89 -10.79 28.42
N GLY A 54 22.01 -10.67 29.75
CA GLY A 54 20.87 -10.70 30.67
C GLY A 54 19.84 -9.59 30.41
N ARG A 55 20.28 -8.40 29.99
CA ARG A 55 19.40 -7.27 29.66
C ARG A 55 18.65 -7.46 28.33
N PHE A 56 19.30 -8.06 27.34
CA PHE A 56 18.68 -8.40 26.06
C PHE A 56 17.62 -9.50 26.20
N GLY A 57 17.77 -10.41 27.15
CA GLY A 57 16.80 -11.47 27.43
C GLY A 57 16.98 -12.68 26.50
N ASP A 58 15.86 -13.29 26.08
CA ASP A 58 15.90 -14.45 25.18
C ASP A 58 16.24 -14.03 23.74
N LEU A 59 17.52 -14.17 23.38
CA LEU A 59 18.04 -13.85 22.04
C LEU A 59 17.31 -14.60 20.93
N ASP A 60 16.86 -15.84 21.16
CA ASP A 60 16.13 -16.60 20.13
C ASP A 60 14.73 -16.01 19.88
N SER A 61 14.09 -15.49 20.94
CA SER A 61 12.81 -14.77 20.81
C SER A 61 12.96 -13.48 20.02
N ILE A 62 14.06 -12.73 20.25
CA ILE A 62 14.37 -11.51 19.52
C ILE A 62 14.69 -11.82 18.06
N LYS A 63 15.58 -12.79 17.79
CA LYS A 63 15.90 -13.25 16.42
C LYS A 63 14.64 -13.60 15.64
N ARG A 64 13.71 -14.36 16.24
CA ARG A 64 12.41 -14.69 15.63
C ARG A 64 11.59 -13.45 15.28
N ARG A 65 11.56 -12.43 16.15
CA ARG A 65 10.79 -11.20 15.94
C ARG A 65 11.39 -10.34 14.85
N CYS A 66 12.71 -10.12 14.89
CA CYS A 66 13.46 -9.40 13.85
C CYS A 66 13.30 -10.07 12.48
N ARG A 67 13.29 -11.42 12.43
CA ARG A 67 13.05 -12.17 11.19
C ARG A 67 11.66 -11.90 10.63
N VAL A 68 10.61 -11.94 11.47
CA VAL A 68 9.24 -11.64 11.04
C VAL A 68 9.13 -10.21 10.52
N GLU A 69 9.82 -9.26 11.14
CA GLU A 69 9.83 -7.87 10.73
C GLU A 69 10.59 -7.64 9.41
N LYS A 70 11.79 -8.21 9.24
CA LYS A 70 12.57 -8.09 7.98
C LYS A 70 11.94 -8.82 6.79
N GLN A 71 11.39 -10.02 7.00
CA GLN A 71 10.75 -10.79 5.92
C GLN A 71 9.33 -10.30 5.60
N GLY A 72 8.66 -9.66 6.55
CA GLY A 72 7.27 -9.23 6.42
C GLY A 72 6.34 -10.38 6.01
N ASP A 73 5.35 -10.05 5.17
CA ASP A 73 4.36 -11.01 4.66
C ASP A 73 4.82 -11.77 3.40
N VAL A 74 6.07 -11.60 2.94
CA VAL A 74 6.58 -12.20 1.70
C VAL A 74 6.49 -13.73 1.70
N PRO A 75 6.83 -14.46 2.79
CA PRO A 75 6.67 -15.91 2.82
C PRO A 75 5.20 -16.34 2.66
N MET A 76 4.26 -15.59 3.23
CA MET A 76 2.83 -15.85 3.08
C MET A 76 2.38 -15.58 1.64
N LEU A 77 2.80 -14.46 1.05
CA LEU A 77 2.45 -14.11 -0.33
C LEU A 77 2.99 -15.15 -1.33
N LYS A 78 4.23 -15.61 -1.17
CA LYS A 78 4.82 -16.69 -1.98
C LYS A 78 4.01 -17.99 -1.87
N ARG A 79 3.54 -18.36 -0.66
CA ARG A 79 2.68 -19.54 -0.46
C ARG A 79 1.34 -19.38 -1.16
N VAL A 80 0.69 -18.22 -1.02
CA VAL A 80 -0.59 -17.92 -1.70
C VAL A 80 -0.41 -17.96 -3.22
N GLN A 81 0.61 -17.31 -3.76
CA GLN A 81 0.91 -17.32 -5.19
C GLN A 81 1.20 -18.74 -5.70
N THR A 82 1.94 -19.54 -4.94
CA THR A 82 2.22 -20.95 -5.28
C THR A 82 0.93 -21.76 -5.35
N VAL A 83 0.05 -21.62 -4.35
CA VAL A 83 -1.25 -22.30 -4.33
C VAL A 83 -2.13 -21.87 -5.51
N LEU A 84 -2.21 -20.56 -5.79
CA LEU A 84 -2.97 -20.04 -6.93
C LEU A 84 -2.42 -20.53 -8.27
N THR A 85 -1.10 -20.62 -8.40
CA THR A 85 -0.44 -21.14 -9.61
C THR A 85 -0.75 -22.62 -9.80
N LEU A 86 -0.69 -23.43 -8.74
CA LEU A 86 -1.06 -24.84 -8.78
C LEU A 86 -2.54 -25.03 -9.16
N LEU A 87 -3.45 -24.24 -8.56
CA LEU A 87 -4.87 -24.26 -8.90
C LEU A 87 -5.11 -23.89 -10.37
N LEU A 88 -4.40 -22.90 -10.89
CA LEU A 88 -4.48 -22.51 -12.30
C LEU A 88 -4.02 -23.64 -13.22
N LEU A 89 -2.91 -24.31 -12.91
CA LEU A 89 -2.42 -25.46 -13.69
C LEU A 89 -3.44 -26.61 -13.71
N VAL A 90 -4.06 -26.92 -12.57
CA VAL A 90 -5.12 -27.92 -12.49
C VAL A 90 -6.33 -27.53 -13.35
N ALA A 91 -6.76 -26.27 -13.29
CA ALA A 91 -7.87 -25.78 -14.10
C ALA A 91 -7.59 -25.86 -15.60
N VAL A 92 -6.39 -25.46 -16.05
CA VAL A 92 -5.96 -25.57 -17.45
C VAL A 92 -5.90 -27.04 -17.89
N GLY A 93 -5.35 -27.93 -17.07
CA GLY A 93 -5.33 -29.37 -17.36
C GLY A 93 -6.74 -29.96 -17.50
N TRP A 94 -7.65 -29.58 -16.61
CA TRP A 94 -9.05 -30.02 -16.66
C TRP A 94 -9.77 -29.52 -17.93
N LEU A 95 -9.57 -28.26 -18.32
CA LEU A 95 -10.10 -27.72 -19.57
C LEU A 95 -9.55 -28.46 -20.80
N GLY A 96 -8.25 -28.77 -20.80
CA GLY A 96 -7.63 -29.55 -21.87
C GLY A 96 -8.22 -30.96 -22.02
N VAL A 97 -8.43 -31.66 -20.90
CA VAL A 97 -9.09 -32.99 -20.90
C VAL A 97 -10.52 -32.89 -21.42
N ARG A 98 -11.28 -31.87 -20.98
CA ARG A 98 -12.66 -31.65 -21.42
C ARG A 98 -12.75 -31.41 -22.94
N GLU A 99 -11.87 -30.56 -23.48
CA GLU A 99 -11.82 -30.27 -24.91
C GLU A 99 -11.45 -31.52 -25.71
N TYR A 100 -10.48 -32.30 -25.24
CA TYR A 100 -10.08 -33.56 -25.86
C TYR A 100 -11.24 -34.58 -25.92
N VAL A 101 -12.00 -34.74 -24.83
CA VAL A 101 -13.17 -35.62 -24.80
C VAL A 101 -14.27 -35.12 -25.75
N SER A 102 -14.51 -33.81 -25.81
CA SER A 102 -15.47 -33.20 -26.73
C SER A 102 -15.10 -33.40 -28.21
N ALA A 103 -13.83 -33.21 -28.55
CA ALA A 103 -13.31 -33.42 -29.91
C ALA A 103 -13.43 -34.89 -30.34
N ASN A 104 -13.13 -35.83 -29.43
CA ASN A 104 -13.31 -37.26 -29.70
C ASN A 104 -14.78 -37.65 -29.90
N ALA A 105 -15.70 -37.11 -29.09
CA ALA A 105 -17.13 -37.36 -29.26
C ALA A 105 -17.62 -36.83 -30.62
N THR A 106 -17.21 -35.62 -31.01
CA THR A 106 -17.55 -35.03 -32.31
C THR A 106 -17.06 -35.88 -33.48
N THR A 107 -15.85 -36.42 -33.38
CA THR A 107 -15.29 -37.33 -34.39
C THR A 107 -16.11 -38.61 -34.52
N GLN A 108 -16.56 -39.19 -33.39
CA GLN A 108 -17.44 -40.36 -33.41
C GLN A 108 -18.80 -40.06 -34.06
N TYR A 109 -19.42 -38.92 -33.76
CA TYR A 109 -20.68 -38.50 -34.39
C TYR A 109 -20.54 -38.29 -35.90
N MET A 110 -19.43 -37.70 -36.36
CA MET A 110 -19.16 -37.51 -37.78
C MET A 110 -18.96 -38.85 -38.50
N ASN A 111 -18.28 -39.81 -37.87
CA ASN A 111 -18.12 -41.16 -38.41
C ASN A 111 -19.47 -41.90 -38.51
N GLN A 112 -20.30 -41.85 -37.46
CA GLN A 112 -21.65 -42.44 -37.48
C GLN A 112 -22.54 -41.82 -38.55
N THR A 113 -22.49 -40.49 -38.72
CA THR A 113 -23.25 -39.79 -39.76
C THR A 113 -22.78 -40.20 -41.15
N THR A 114 -21.47 -40.32 -41.35
CA THR A 114 -20.88 -40.76 -42.62
C THR A 114 -21.28 -42.19 -42.96
N ASP A 115 -21.27 -43.10 -41.99
CA ASP A 115 -21.69 -44.49 -42.18
C ASP A 115 -23.20 -44.57 -42.46
N PHE A 116 -24.03 -43.81 -41.74
CA PHE A 116 -25.47 -43.74 -42.00
C PHE A 116 -25.78 -43.22 -43.42
N LEU A 117 -25.11 -42.15 -43.86
CA LEU A 117 -25.26 -41.62 -45.22
C LEU A 117 -24.77 -42.63 -46.28
N ARG A 118 -23.74 -43.42 -45.98
CA ARG A 118 -23.27 -44.51 -46.86
C ARG A 118 -24.33 -45.60 -46.98
N THR A 119 -25.00 -45.98 -45.89
CA THR A 119 -26.10 -46.95 -45.90
C THR A 119 -27.29 -46.45 -46.71
N ILE A 120 -27.77 -45.22 -46.47
CA ILE A 120 -28.85 -44.62 -47.27
C ILE A 120 -28.51 -44.62 -48.76
N ARG A 121 -27.26 -44.29 -49.11
CA ARG A 121 -26.82 -44.29 -50.50
C ARG A 121 -26.84 -45.69 -51.11
N GLY A 122 -26.50 -46.72 -50.33
CA GLY A 122 -26.64 -48.12 -50.71
C GLY A 122 -28.10 -48.50 -50.96
N ASP A 123 -28.97 -48.26 -49.97
CA ASP A 123 -30.40 -48.57 -50.05
C ASP A 123 -31.08 -47.87 -51.25
N LEU A 124 -30.69 -46.62 -51.54
CA LEU A 124 -31.20 -45.89 -52.70
C LEU A 124 -30.69 -46.44 -54.04
N ALA A 125 -29.48 -47.01 -54.08
CA ALA A 125 -28.98 -47.68 -55.28
C ALA A 125 -29.75 -48.98 -55.54
N ASP A 126 -29.98 -49.78 -54.50
CA ASP A 126 -30.75 -51.02 -54.57
C ASP A 126 -32.20 -50.75 -54.98
N LEU A 127 -32.87 -49.76 -54.34
CA LEU A 127 -34.22 -49.34 -54.74
C LEU A 127 -34.28 -48.86 -56.20
N ARG A 128 -33.23 -48.20 -56.70
CA ARG A 128 -33.17 -47.76 -58.08
C ARG A 128 -33.07 -48.94 -59.05
N GLU A 129 -32.30 -49.97 -58.72
CA GLU A 129 -32.23 -51.21 -59.50
C GLU A 129 -33.57 -51.95 -59.48
N ASP A 130 -34.21 -52.07 -58.31
CA ASP A 130 -35.55 -52.65 -58.16
C ASP A 130 -36.59 -51.86 -58.97
N MET A 131 -36.61 -50.53 -58.89
CA MET A 131 -37.53 -49.71 -59.69
C MET A 131 -37.25 -49.82 -61.19
N ALA A 132 -35.98 -49.97 -61.61
CA ALA A 132 -35.64 -50.23 -63.00
C ALA A 132 -36.19 -51.58 -63.49
N SER A 133 -36.28 -52.58 -62.60
CA SER A 133 -36.92 -53.86 -62.90
C SER A 133 -38.45 -53.76 -63.00
N VAL A 134 -39.09 -52.85 -62.25
CA VAL A 134 -40.56 -52.64 -62.23
C VAL A 134 -41.04 -51.72 -63.36
N ALA A 135 -40.20 -50.82 -63.87
CA ALA A 135 -40.55 -49.83 -64.91
C ALA A 135 -40.87 -50.43 -66.30
N MET A 136 -40.87 -51.76 -66.46
CA MET A 136 -41.37 -52.45 -67.65
C MET A 136 -42.89 -52.75 -67.60
N ALA A 137 -43.60 -52.38 -66.53
CA ALA A 137 -45.06 -52.46 -66.47
C ALA A 137 -45.72 -51.21 -67.09
N PRO A 138 -46.75 -51.36 -67.95
CA PRO A 138 -47.44 -50.24 -68.60
C PRO A 138 -48.13 -49.31 -67.59
N LEU A 139 -47.90 -48.01 -67.74
CA LEU A 139 -48.43 -46.96 -66.87
C LEU A 139 -49.98 -46.96 -66.83
N PRO A 140 -50.61 -46.99 -65.65
CA PRO A 140 -52.01 -46.61 -65.51
C PRO A 140 -52.18 -45.09 -65.64
N SER A 141 -53.27 -44.70 -66.31
CA SER A 141 -53.67 -43.33 -66.62
C SER A 141 -53.73 -42.39 -65.39
N PRO A 142 -53.44 -41.10 -65.58
CA PRO A 142 -53.29 -40.15 -64.48
C PRO A 142 -54.62 -39.93 -63.73
N GLN A 143 -54.60 -40.13 -62.41
CA GLN A 143 -55.68 -39.67 -61.54
C GLN A 143 -55.50 -38.19 -61.15
N PRO A 144 -56.60 -37.42 -61.02
CA PRO A 144 -56.56 -36.01 -60.67
C PRO A 144 -56.12 -35.79 -59.22
N SER A 145 -55.25 -34.80 -59.03
CA SER A 145 -54.68 -34.41 -57.72
C SER A 145 -55.77 -33.91 -56.75
N PRO A 146 -55.81 -34.38 -55.50
CA PRO A 146 -56.61 -33.75 -54.46
C PRO A 146 -55.95 -32.45 -53.97
N ALA A 147 -56.80 -31.48 -53.63
CA ALA A 147 -56.46 -30.13 -53.23
C ALA A 147 -55.57 -30.09 -51.96
N TYR A 148 -54.56 -29.23 -52.01
CA TYR A 148 -53.72 -28.83 -50.88
C TYR A 148 -54.57 -28.27 -49.73
N TYR A 149 -54.57 -28.95 -48.59
CA TYR A 149 -55.01 -28.37 -47.32
C TYR A 149 -53.86 -27.56 -46.71
N ALA A 150 -54.08 -26.26 -46.50
CA ALA A 150 -53.21 -25.42 -45.70
C ALA A 150 -53.36 -25.77 -44.20
N PRO A 151 -52.27 -25.96 -43.44
CA PRO A 151 -52.36 -26.11 -42.00
C PRO A 151 -52.70 -24.77 -41.31
N PRO A 152 -53.48 -24.77 -40.22
CA PRO A 152 -53.84 -23.57 -39.49
C PRO A 152 -52.64 -22.98 -38.73
N ALA A 153 -52.63 -21.65 -38.63
CA ALA A 153 -51.66 -20.88 -37.85
C ALA A 153 -51.70 -21.26 -36.37
N VAL A 154 -50.54 -21.65 -35.82
CA VAL A 154 -50.36 -21.89 -34.39
C VAL A 154 -50.13 -20.54 -33.71
N SER A 155 -51.13 -20.09 -32.94
CA SER A 155 -51.04 -18.90 -32.09
C SER A 155 -50.20 -19.19 -30.85
N SER A 156 -49.07 -18.51 -30.70
CA SER A 156 -48.22 -18.56 -29.51
C SER A 156 -48.65 -17.51 -28.49
N THR A 157 -49.54 -17.86 -27.56
CA THR A 157 -49.75 -17.07 -26.33
C THR A 157 -48.94 -17.69 -25.20
N SER A 158 -47.83 -17.05 -24.84
CA SER A 158 -47.01 -17.39 -23.68
C SER A 158 -47.47 -16.55 -22.48
N PRO A 159 -47.99 -17.13 -21.39
CA PRO A 159 -48.21 -16.39 -20.16
C PRO A 159 -46.88 -16.24 -19.41
N ALA A 160 -46.54 -14.99 -19.08
CA ALA A 160 -45.44 -14.67 -18.17
C ALA A 160 -45.79 -15.13 -16.74
N GLY A 161 -45.42 -16.37 -16.41
CA GLY A 161 -45.38 -16.88 -15.04
C GLY A 161 -43.97 -16.77 -14.43
N PRO A 162 -43.83 -16.64 -13.10
CA PRO A 162 -42.53 -16.54 -12.45
C PRO A 162 -41.68 -17.79 -12.72
N HIS A 163 -40.43 -17.58 -13.13
CA HIS A 163 -39.47 -18.64 -13.36
C HIS A 163 -39.17 -19.36 -12.04
N VAL A 164 -39.60 -20.63 -11.95
CA VAL A 164 -39.21 -21.54 -10.88
C VAL A 164 -38.03 -22.36 -11.40
N VAL A 165 -36.86 -22.17 -10.81
CA VAL A 165 -35.68 -22.98 -11.11
C VAL A 165 -35.56 -24.05 -10.02
N LEU A 166 -35.44 -25.31 -10.43
CA LEU A 166 -35.13 -26.41 -9.52
C LEU A 166 -33.62 -26.42 -9.27
N GLY A 167 -33.24 -26.28 -8.01
CA GLY A 167 -31.86 -26.48 -7.59
C GLY A 167 -31.43 -27.94 -7.75
N PRO A 168 -30.11 -28.22 -7.69
CA PRO A 168 -29.55 -29.58 -7.89
C PRO A 168 -30.08 -30.64 -6.90
N ASN A 169 -30.73 -30.21 -5.81
CA ASN A 169 -31.33 -31.09 -4.80
C ASN A 169 -32.87 -31.14 -4.86
N GLY A 170 -33.49 -30.64 -5.94
CA GLY A 170 -34.94 -30.67 -6.13
C GLY A 170 -35.72 -29.58 -5.36
N GLU A 171 -35.04 -28.61 -4.76
CA GLU A 171 -35.68 -27.48 -4.11
C GLU A 171 -36.17 -26.43 -5.13
N ARG A 172 -37.38 -25.91 -4.92
CA ARG A 172 -37.96 -24.85 -5.76
C ARG A 172 -37.43 -23.49 -5.32
N ILE A 173 -36.59 -22.86 -6.13
CA ILE A 173 -36.14 -21.49 -5.93
C ILE A 173 -37.10 -20.55 -6.68
N VAL A 174 -37.83 -19.72 -5.94
CA VAL A 174 -38.70 -18.67 -6.49
C VAL A 174 -37.95 -17.34 -6.37
N LEU A 175 -37.40 -16.86 -7.48
CA LEU A 175 -36.71 -15.57 -7.54
C LEU A 175 -37.74 -14.44 -7.38
N GLY A 176 -37.72 -13.72 -6.25
CA GLY A 176 -38.55 -12.51 -6.07
C GLY A 176 -39.14 -12.22 -4.68
N LYS A 177 -38.74 -12.89 -3.59
CA LYS A 177 -39.15 -12.49 -2.23
C LYS A 177 -37.99 -11.86 -1.43
N PRO A 178 -38.23 -10.73 -0.72
CA PRO A 178 -37.24 -10.16 0.19
C PRO A 178 -36.93 -11.14 1.33
N ILE A 179 -35.64 -11.29 1.60
CA ILE A 179 -35.08 -12.20 2.60
C ILE A 179 -35.69 -11.91 3.97
N GLY A 180 -36.33 -12.92 4.53
CA GLY A 180 -36.95 -12.86 5.86
C GLY A 180 -35.93 -12.69 6.97
N THR A 181 -36.35 -11.94 7.98
CA THR A 181 -35.76 -11.81 9.31
C THR A 181 -35.48 -13.17 9.95
N LEU A 182 -34.19 -13.48 10.13
CA LEU A 182 -33.75 -14.51 11.08
C LEU A 182 -33.80 -13.92 12.49
N SER A 183 -34.54 -14.59 13.38
CA SER A 183 -34.60 -14.28 14.80
C SER A 183 -33.62 -15.15 15.60
N ASP A 184 -33.07 -14.50 16.61
CA ASP A 184 -32.58 -15.01 17.90
C ASP A 184 -31.19 -15.64 18.04
N SER A 185 -30.50 -15.04 19.03
CA SER A 185 -29.42 -15.53 19.89
C SER A 185 -28.03 -15.73 19.30
N GLU A 186 -27.39 -14.62 18.92
CA GLU A 186 -26.04 -14.23 19.38
C GLU A 186 -25.78 -12.79 18.94
N ASN A 187 -26.44 -11.85 19.60
CA ASN A 187 -26.16 -10.42 19.43
C ASN A 187 -24.78 -10.13 20.05
N TYR A 188 -23.72 -10.43 19.29
CA TYR A 188 -22.52 -9.62 19.33
C TYR A 188 -22.98 -8.20 18.99
N THR A 189 -23.30 -7.44 20.03
CA THR A 189 -23.34 -6.00 19.92
C THR A 189 -21.89 -5.64 19.57
N LEU A 190 -21.59 -5.59 18.28
CA LEU A 190 -20.51 -4.79 17.73
C LEU A 190 -20.87 -3.38 18.18
N VAL A 191 -20.51 -3.06 19.42
CA VAL A 191 -20.43 -1.71 19.92
C VAL A 191 -19.46 -1.09 18.94
N LYS A 192 -20.01 -0.44 17.93
CA LYS A 192 -19.30 0.34 16.95
C LYS A 192 -18.64 1.43 17.78
N LYS A 193 -17.47 1.12 18.35
CA LYS A 193 -16.65 2.07 19.10
C LYS A 193 -16.55 3.24 18.14
N ARG A 194 -17.23 4.33 18.49
CA ARG A 194 -17.17 5.54 17.69
C ARG A 194 -15.68 5.86 17.64
N ASN A 195 -15.14 6.08 16.45
CA ASN A 195 -13.79 6.63 16.27
C ASN A 195 -13.78 8.00 16.93
N VAL A 196 -13.57 8.05 18.25
CA VAL A 196 -13.51 9.31 18.99
C VAL A 196 -12.13 9.87 18.71
N ARG A 197 -12.11 11.08 18.17
CA ARG A 197 -10.87 11.78 17.85
C ARG A 197 -10.79 13.08 18.64
N ALA A 198 -9.61 13.36 19.17
CA ALA A 198 -9.31 14.60 19.86
C ALA A 198 -8.59 15.61 18.94
N ASN A 199 -8.54 16.84 19.43
CA ASN A 199 -7.70 17.88 18.86
C ASN A 199 -6.27 17.73 19.38
N LEU A 200 -5.28 17.95 18.52
CA LEU A 200 -3.91 18.25 18.94
C LEU A 200 -3.77 19.77 18.99
N SER A 201 -3.08 20.28 20.01
CA SER A 201 -2.79 21.72 20.11
C SER A 201 -1.37 21.94 20.55
N GLY A 202 -0.84 23.13 20.27
CA GLY A 202 0.45 23.53 20.77
C GLY A 202 0.68 25.04 20.71
N VAL A 203 1.86 25.46 21.15
CA VAL A 203 2.31 26.85 21.14
C VAL A 203 3.76 26.91 20.65
N ALA A 204 4.06 27.88 19.81
CA ALA A 204 5.40 28.19 19.34
C ALA A 204 5.83 29.57 19.86
N THR A 205 6.99 29.63 20.46
CA THR A 205 7.61 30.87 20.91
C THR A 205 9.06 30.97 20.44
N ASP A 206 9.61 32.18 20.43
CA ASP A 206 11.05 32.36 20.37
C ASP A 206 11.72 31.94 21.70
N THR A 207 13.05 32.05 21.79
CA THR A 207 13.82 31.76 23.01
C THR A 207 13.57 32.75 24.16
N LYS A 208 12.98 33.92 23.88
CA LYS A 208 12.59 34.95 24.85
C LYS A 208 11.16 34.73 25.36
N GLY A 209 10.43 33.78 24.78
CA GLY A 209 9.05 33.45 25.14
C GLY A 209 8.00 34.30 24.40
N ASN A 210 8.39 35.07 23.39
CA ASN A 210 7.43 35.80 22.55
C ASN A 210 6.72 34.83 21.61
N PRO A 211 5.40 34.97 21.41
CA PRO A 211 4.66 34.12 20.49
C PRO A 211 5.12 34.33 19.04
N LEU A 212 5.24 33.24 18.29
CA LEU A 212 5.55 33.26 16.86
C LEU A 212 4.27 33.10 16.04
N ALA A 213 3.76 34.20 15.51
CA ALA A 213 2.58 34.21 14.63
C ALA A 213 2.92 33.79 13.19
N ASP A 214 1.94 33.25 12.48
CA ASP A 214 2.04 32.78 11.09
C ASP A 214 3.12 31.69 10.84
N ALA A 215 3.67 31.09 11.89
CA ALA A 215 4.63 30.00 11.78
C ALA A 215 3.96 28.77 11.16
N ASP A 216 4.61 28.14 10.20
CA ASP A 216 4.15 26.90 9.58
C ASP A 216 4.40 25.72 10.52
N VAL A 217 3.33 25.00 10.86
CA VAL A 217 3.34 23.80 11.69
C VAL A 217 3.04 22.59 10.81
N LEU A 218 4.07 21.78 10.57
CA LEU A 218 4.02 20.59 9.75
C LEU A 218 3.81 19.38 10.66
N LEU A 219 2.78 18.59 10.41
CA LEU A 219 2.37 17.48 11.28
C LEU A 219 2.30 16.19 10.48
N ILE A 220 3.00 15.16 10.95
CA ILE A 220 2.83 13.78 10.50
C ILE A 220 2.15 12.99 11.61
N VAL A 221 0.93 12.54 11.35
CA VAL A 221 0.16 11.71 12.28
C VAL A 221 0.22 10.26 11.81
N LYS A 222 0.88 9.41 12.61
CA LYS A 222 0.99 7.96 12.43
C LYS A 222 -0.05 7.28 13.33
N THR A 223 -0.80 6.33 12.79
CA THR A 223 -1.84 5.58 13.51
C THR A 223 -1.83 4.12 13.10
N TRP A 224 -2.38 3.24 13.94
CA TRP A 224 -2.44 1.79 13.70
C TRP A 224 -3.87 1.22 13.78
N PRO A 225 -4.85 1.75 13.03
CA PRO A 225 -6.21 1.23 13.05
C PRO A 225 -6.23 -0.26 12.63
N ASN A 226 -6.81 -1.12 13.48
CA ASN A 226 -6.85 -2.57 13.27
C ASN A 226 -5.45 -3.18 13.03
N ASN A 227 -4.43 -2.70 13.75
CA ASN A 227 -3.03 -3.11 13.61
C ASN A 227 -2.43 -2.86 12.21
N ARG A 228 -2.97 -1.89 11.46
CA ARG A 228 -2.43 -1.50 10.16
C ARG A 228 -1.90 -0.08 10.21
N PHE A 229 -0.63 0.10 9.88
CA PHE A 229 -0.01 1.42 9.84
C PHE A 229 -0.70 2.33 8.81
N ARG A 230 -0.95 3.56 9.24
CA ARG A 230 -1.45 4.65 8.42
C ARG A 230 -0.71 5.93 8.81
N GLN A 231 -0.32 6.70 7.81
CA GLN A 231 0.29 8.02 7.99
C GLN A 231 -0.53 9.05 7.22
N ASP A 232 -0.86 10.15 7.88
CA ASP A 232 -1.48 11.33 7.27
C ASP A 232 -0.62 12.56 7.59
N ASP A 233 -0.43 13.44 6.61
CA ASP A 233 0.27 14.73 6.77
C ASP A 233 -0.73 15.90 6.84
N TYR A 234 -0.37 16.91 7.62
CA TYR A 234 -1.13 18.15 7.76
C TYR A 234 -0.19 19.34 7.85
N ALA A 235 -0.68 20.50 7.40
CA ALA A 235 -0.03 21.78 7.59
C ALA A 235 -1.06 22.77 8.13
N ILE A 236 -0.69 23.48 9.20
CA ILE A 236 -1.49 24.55 9.81
C ILE A 236 -0.54 25.69 10.19
N LYS A 237 -1.07 26.89 10.40
CA LYS A 237 -0.29 28.03 10.88
C LYS A 237 -0.63 28.36 12.32
N THR A 238 0.32 28.94 13.03
CA THR A 238 0.07 29.55 14.34
C THR A 238 -0.73 30.85 14.20
N ASP A 239 -1.54 31.16 15.21
CA ASP A 239 -2.23 32.45 15.34
C ASP A 239 -1.34 33.52 15.98
N ASP A 240 -1.92 34.71 16.24
CA ASP A 240 -1.21 35.84 16.87
C ASP A 240 -0.66 35.54 18.28
N ALA A 241 -1.20 34.53 18.96
CA ALA A 241 -0.72 34.05 20.25
C ALA A 241 0.31 32.92 20.12
N GLY A 242 0.75 32.61 18.89
CA GLY A 242 1.66 31.51 18.60
C GLY A 242 1.01 30.14 18.77
N GLU A 243 -0.32 30.06 18.88
CA GLU A 243 -1.04 28.81 19.12
C GLU A 243 -1.47 28.15 17.81
N PHE A 244 -1.49 26.81 17.81
CA PHE A 244 -2.04 26.03 16.70
C PHE A 244 -2.97 24.93 17.20
N VAL A 245 -3.94 24.54 16.36
CA VAL A 245 -4.88 23.44 16.67
C VAL A 245 -5.18 22.59 15.44
N LEU A 246 -4.84 21.30 15.49
CA LEU A 246 -5.28 20.29 14.53
C LEU A 246 -6.56 19.60 15.04
N LYS A 247 -7.70 19.92 14.41
CA LYS A 247 -9.02 19.50 14.91
C LYS A 247 -9.39 18.06 14.56
N GLY A 248 -9.73 17.26 15.57
CA GLY A 248 -10.37 15.94 15.43
C GLY A 248 -9.56 14.92 14.64
N ARG A 249 -8.22 14.93 14.72
CA ARG A 249 -7.36 14.03 13.96
C ARG A 249 -6.70 12.93 14.80
N ILE A 250 -6.51 13.15 16.09
CA ILE A 250 -5.79 12.21 16.96
C ILE A 250 -6.78 11.17 17.49
N PRO A 251 -6.57 9.86 17.26
CA PRO A 251 -7.43 8.84 17.83
C PRO A 251 -7.30 8.83 19.36
N LEU A 252 -8.44 8.68 20.04
CA LEU A 252 -8.48 8.46 21.50
C LEU A 252 -8.47 6.98 21.86
N ASP A 253 -8.45 6.11 20.86
CA ASP A 253 -8.37 4.67 20.97
C ASP A 253 -7.21 4.12 20.13
N GLY A 254 -6.34 3.36 20.79
CA GLY A 254 -5.19 2.73 20.15
C GLY A 254 -4.00 3.67 19.92
N GLN A 255 -2.91 3.06 19.45
CA GLN A 255 -1.62 3.71 19.30
C GLN A 255 -1.65 4.82 18.25
N TYR A 256 -0.95 5.91 18.55
CA TYR A 256 -0.62 6.95 17.58
C TYR A 256 0.78 7.54 17.82
N GLY A 257 1.37 8.07 16.76
CA GLY A 257 2.58 8.88 16.79
C GLY A 257 2.34 10.21 16.11
N VAL A 258 2.92 11.29 16.64
CA VAL A 258 2.90 12.61 16.01
C VAL A 258 4.33 13.11 15.93
N ASN A 259 4.81 13.39 14.71
CA ASN A 259 5.95 14.26 14.51
C ASN A 259 5.40 15.65 14.15
N ALA A 260 5.76 16.64 14.95
CA ALA A 260 5.35 18.03 14.75
C ALA A 260 6.59 18.89 14.58
N VAL A 261 6.65 19.66 13.51
CA VAL A 261 7.74 20.58 13.17
C VAL A 261 7.17 21.98 13.08
N VAL A 262 7.85 22.95 13.69
CA VAL A 262 7.53 24.37 13.54
C VAL A 262 8.64 25.05 12.74
N VAL A 263 8.24 25.79 11.72
CA VAL A 263 9.09 26.59 10.85
C VAL A 263 8.56 28.02 10.89
N ALA A 264 9.42 28.97 11.23
CA ALA A 264 9.06 30.39 11.28
C ALA A 264 10.19 31.22 10.67
N ASP A 265 9.83 32.30 9.97
CA ASP A 265 10.81 33.19 9.35
C ASP A 265 11.78 33.74 10.42
N GLY A 266 13.07 33.72 10.08
CA GLY A 266 14.14 34.17 10.96
C GLY A 266 14.43 33.27 12.16
N HIS A 267 13.81 32.09 12.26
CA HIS A 267 14.01 31.17 13.38
C HIS A 267 14.37 29.75 12.92
N ALA A 268 15.29 29.11 13.63
CA ALA A 268 15.69 27.75 13.32
C ALA A 268 14.55 26.78 13.62
N ILE A 269 14.44 25.72 12.82
CA ILE A 269 13.35 24.76 12.95
C ILE A 269 13.45 24.02 14.29
N ALA A 270 12.30 23.74 14.88
CA ALA A 270 12.19 22.87 16.04
C ALA A 270 11.19 21.75 15.74
N SER A 271 11.48 20.53 16.17
CA SER A 271 10.55 19.41 16.04
C SER A 271 10.38 18.65 17.33
N ARG A 272 9.24 17.98 17.47
CA ARG A 272 8.97 17.07 18.58
C ARG A 272 8.25 15.83 18.07
N TYR A 273 8.73 14.67 18.50
CA TYR A 273 8.04 13.40 18.28
C TYR A 273 7.37 12.92 19.57
N VAL A 274 6.10 12.53 19.47
CA VAL A 274 5.34 11.94 20.57
C VAL A 274 4.76 10.63 20.09
N LEU A 275 5.04 9.53 20.79
CA LEU A 275 4.42 8.22 20.58
C LEU A 275 3.58 7.89 21.80
N VAL A 276 2.30 7.57 21.58
CA VAL A 276 1.37 7.13 22.61
C VAL A 276 0.86 5.75 22.24
N GLU A 277 1.23 4.73 23.02
CA GLU A 277 0.84 3.34 22.78
C GLU A 277 -0.62 3.08 23.14
N ASP A 278 -1.08 3.63 24.27
CA ASP A 278 -2.46 3.58 24.70
C ASP A 278 -2.89 4.92 25.29
N PRO A 279 -3.67 5.74 24.55
CA PRO A 279 -4.18 7.00 25.08
C PRO A 279 -5.22 6.81 26.20
N SER A 280 -5.81 5.62 26.36
CA SER A 280 -6.85 5.36 27.37
C SER A 280 -7.97 6.40 27.37
N GLY A 281 -8.34 6.92 26.19
CA GLY A 281 -9.35 7.96 26.03
C GLY A 281 -8.91 9.39 26.37
N GLN A 282 -7.65 9.61 26.78
CA GLN A 282 -7.14 10.92 27.13
C GLN A 282 -6.73 11.73 25.89
N PRO A 283 -7.05 13.04 25.84
CA PRO A 283 -6.58 13.91 24.77
C PRO A 283 -5.05 14.02 24.78
N PRO A 284 -4.41 14.29 23.63
CA PRO A 284 -2.98 14.53 23.58
C PRO A 284 -2.59 15.75 24.42
N GLU A 285 -1.39 15.71 25.00
CA GLU A 285 -0.81 16.86 25.68
C GLU A 285 -0.60 18.04 24.70
N LYS A 286 -0.68 19.27 25.23
CA LYS A 286 -0.36 20.47 24.46
C LYS A 286 1.14 20.50 24.18
N LEU A 287 1.53 20.61 22.91
CA LEU A 287 2.92 20.69 22.50
C LEU A 287 3.47 22.11 22.71
N GLY A 288 4.73 22.23 23.13
CA GLY A 288 5.43 23.50 23.25
C GLY A 288 6.71 23.48 22.43
N PHE A 289 6.97 24.56 21.71
CA PHE A 289 8.16 24.75 20.89
C PHE A 289 8.84 26.07 21.24
N LYS A 290 10.16 26.03 21.38
CA LYS A 290 11.02 27.22 21.49
C LYS A 290 11.97 27.20 20.32
N LEU A 291 11.90 28.21 19.46
CA LEU A 291 12.73 28.28 18.27
C LEU A 291 13.86 29.29 18.49
N PRO A 292 15.14 28.89 18.34
CA PRO A 292 16.25 29.83 18.38
C PRO A 292 16.27 30.72 17.13
N GLU A 293 16.98 31.84 17.21
CA GLU A 293 17.21 32.70 16.05
C GLU A 293 18.01 31.91 14.99
N SER A 294 17.60 32.02 13.73
CA SER A 294 18.31 31.40 12.61
C SER A 294 19.40 32.31 12.04
N THR A 295 20.18 31.77 11.11
CA THR A 295 21.04 32.56 10.23
C THR A 295 20.65 32.34 8.76
N GLU A 296 20.62 33.43 8.00
CA GLU A 296 20.41 33.35 6.56
C GLU A 296 21.59 32.66 5.88
N THR A 297 21.30 31.58 5.15
CA THR A 297 22.26 30.82 4.37
C THR A 297 21.85 30.84 2.90
N ARG A 298 22.76 31.29 2.03
CA ARG A 298 22.53 31.25 0.57
C ARG A 298 23.02 29.91 0.01
N ILE A 299 22.10 29.04 -0.34
CA ILE A 299 22.38 27.77 -1.02
C ILE A 299 22.41 28.01 -2.53
N VAL A 300 23.39 27.44 -3.22
CA VAL A 300 23.46 27.37 -4.68
C VAL A 300 23.47 25.92 -5.12
N VAL A 301 22.45 25.53 -5.87
CA VAL A 301 22.24 24.17 -6.37
C VAL A 301 22.78 24.07 -7.80
N THR A 302 23.64 23.07 -8.03
CA THR A 302 24.27 22.81 -9.33
C THR A 302 24.15 21.34 -9.71
N ASP A 303 24.12 21.04 -11.01
CA ASP A 303 24.24 19.68 -11.52
C ASP A 303 25.68 19.12 -11.35
N ALA A 304 25.90 17.89 -11.80
CA ALA A 304 27.22 17.24 -11.74
C ALA A 304 28.32 18.02 -12.50
N ALA A 305 27.94 18.75 -13.56
CA ALA A 305 28.84 19.59 -14.35
C ALA A 305 29.09 20.98 -13.74
N GLY A 306 28.45 21.30 -12.61
CA GLY A 306 28.55 22.59 -11.94
C GLY A 306 27.65 23.68 -12.55
N LYS A 307 26.74 23.33 -13.46
CA LYS A 307 25.78 24.27 -14.02
C LYS A 307 24.67 24.55 -12.99
N PRO A 308 24.28 25.81 -12.78
CA PRO A 308 23.18 26.14 -11.87
C PRO A 308 21.85 25.52 -12.28
N LEU A 309 21.10 25.05 -11.29
CA LEU A 309 19.77 24.45 -11.48
C LEU A 309 18.68 25.41 -11.02
N ALA A 310 18.10 26.13 -11.97
CA ALA A 310 16.98 27.02 -11.73
C ALA A 310 15.68 26.26 -11.39
N LYS A 311 14.86 26.84 -10.50
CA LYS A 311 13.55 26.32 -10.08
C LYS A 311 13.59 24.93 -9.43
N ALA A 312 14.75 24.50 -8.94
CA ALA A 312 14.85 23.35 -8.05
C ALA A 312 14.11 23.67 -6.75
N LEU A 313 13.42 22.67 -6.20
CA LEU A 313 12.78 22.79 -4.88
C LEU A 313 13.81 22.46 -3.81
N VAL A 314 13.86 23.27 -2.76
CA VAL A 314 14.73 23.08 -1.60
C VAL A 314 13.84 23.15 -0.36
N GLY A 315 13.96 22.18 0.53
CA GLY A 315 13.25 22.12 1.81
C GLY A 315 14.14 21.57 2.93
N PRO A 316 13.84 21.85 4.20
CA PRO A 316 14.56 21.24 5.31
C PRO A 316 14.27 19.73 5.37
N SER A 317 15.24 18.94 5.80
CA SER A 317 15.08 17.49 6.08
C SER A 317 15.38 17.20 7.55
N GLU A 318 16.48 17.75 8.05
CA GLU A 318 16.98 17.46 9.41
C GLU A 318 17.83 18.63 9.89
N ARG A 319 17.79 18.87 11.19
CA ARG A 319 18.66 19.79 11.92
C ARG A 319 19.14 19.05 13.18
N ILE A 320 20.44 19.04 13.42
CA ILE A 320 21.03 18.64 14.70
C ILE A 320 21.59 19.91 15.32
N ASP A 321 21.10 20.26 16.50
CA ASP A 321 21.48 21.50 17.17
C ASP A 321 22.75 21.36 18.02
N ALA A 322 23.13 22.45 18.69
CA ALA A 322 24.32 22.49 19.54
C ALA A 322 24.24 21.59 20.79
N GLU A 323 23.05 21.12 21.16
CA GLU A 323 22.80 20.17 22.25
C GLU A 323 22.69 18.72 21.75
N ASP A 324 22.98 18.49 20.46
CA ASP A 324 22.83 17.21 19.75
C ASP A 324 21.37 16.74 19.69
N GLU A 325 20.41 17.67 19.79
CA GLU A 325 18.99 17.36 19.59
C GLU A 325 18.67 17.29 18.09
N GLU A 326 18.08 16.18 17.69
CA GLU A 326 17.67 15.95 16.30
C GLU A 326 16.24 16.46 16.05
N HIS A 327 16.12 17.34 15.06
CA HIS A 327 14.85 17.83 14.56
C HIS A 327 14.60 17.37 13.12
N LEU A 328 13.63 16.47 12.95
CA LEU A 328 13.33 15.81 11.70
C LEU A 328 12.12 16.43 11.00
N VAL A 329 12.25 16.65 9.69
CA VAL A 329 11.19 17.12 8.79
C VAL A 329 10.90 16.05 7.74
N TYR A 330 9.71 15.47 7.81
CA TYR A 330 9.27 14.50 6.81
C TYR A 330 8.95 15.20 5.49
N HIS A 331 9.61 14.76 4.41
CA HIS A 331 9.44 15.34 3.09
C HIS A 331 7.97 15.42 2.64
N GLN A 332 7.14 14.43 2.99
CA GLN A 332 5.72 14.36 2.57
C GLN A 332 4.90 15.57 3.04
N GLY A 333 5.17 16.11 4.24
CA GLY A 333 4.43 17.23 4.82
C GLY A 333 5.08 18.59 4.57
N SER A 334 6.25 18.65 3.93
CA SER A 334 7.08 19.84 3.88
C SER A 334 6.78 20.81 2.72
N ASN A 335 5.82 20.49 1.85
CA ASN A 335 5.41 21.34 0.72
C ASN A 335 5.23 22.84 1.06
N PRO A 336 4.62 23.23 2.20
CA PRO A 336 4.37 24.65 2.49
C PRO A 336 5.65 25.47 2.67
N VAL A 337 6.75 24.84 3.10
CA VAL A 337 8.00 25.53 3.43
C VAL A 337 9.07 25.38 2.35
N TRP A 338 8.74 24.76 1.21
CA TRP A 338 9.66 24.60 0.10
C TRP A 338 9.95 25.94 -0.57
N LYS A 339 11.24 26.23 -0.75
CA LYS A 339 11.71 27.38 -1.52
C LYS A 339 12.18 26.92 -2.90
N LYS A 340 12.12 27.82 -3.88
CA LYS A 340 12.59 27.56 -5.25
C LYS A 340 13.89 28.31 -5.49
N THR A 341 14.83 27.67 -6.17
CA THR A 341 16.02 28.34 -6.65
C THR A 341 15.70 29.33 -7.78
N ASP A 342 16.43 30.44 -7.81
CA ASP A 342 16.41 31.44 -8.87
C ASP A 342 17.15 30.97 -10.14
N ASP A 343 17.30 31.85 -11.14
CA ASP A 343 17.98 31.53 -12.40
C ASP A 343 19.49 31.27 -12.23
N GLU A 344 20.09 31.69 -11.11
CA GLU A 344 21.46 31.37 -10.71
C GLU A 344 21.54 30.08 -9.88
N GLY A 345 20.45 29.33 -9.79
CA GLY A 345 20.35 28.13 -8.96
C GLY A 345 20.43 28.43 -7.47
N ALA A 346 20.23 29.69 -7.05
CA ALA A 346 20.41 30.11 -5.68
C ALA A 346 19.08 30.27 -4.91
N VAL A 347 19.12 30.03 -3.60
CA VAL A 347 18.00 30.25 -2.69
C VAL A 347 18.52 30.65 -1.31
N THR A 348 17.86 31.60 -0.65
CA THR A 348 18.14 31.97 0.74
C THR A 348 17.22 31.19 1.67
N ILE A 349 17.82 30.50 2.65
CA ILE A 349 17.13 29.73 3.68
C ILE A 349 17.51 30.25 5.07
N ASP A 350 16.66 29.98 6.05
CA ASP A 350 16.70 30.49 7.42
C ASP A 350 16.23 29.42 8.42
N TRP A 351 16.48 28.15 8.11
CA TRP A 351 15.99 27.01 8.90
C TRP A 351 16.92 26.57 10.03
N PHE A 352 18.10 27.17 10.13
CA PHE A 352 19.18 26.68 10.97
C PHE A 352 19.82 27.83 11.75
N ALA A 353 20.21 27.58 12.99
CA ALA A 353 21.03 28.46 13.78
C ALA A 353 22.52 28.32 13.40
N PRO A 354 23.37 29.32 13.70
CA PRO A 354 24.80 29.21 13.53
C PRO A 354 25.38 28.00 14.28
N GLY A 355 26.17 27.17 13.59
CA GLY A 355 26.82 25.99 14.18
C GLY A 355 26.01 24.70 14.10
N ASP A 356 24.75 24.76 13.69
CA ASP A 356 23.95 23.55 13.46
C ASP A 356 24.51 22.70 12.32
N LEU A 357 24.29 21.39 12.41
CA LEU A 357 24.40 20.47 11.29
C LEU A 357 23.02 20.31 10.65
N GLY A 358 22.93 20.54 9.34
CA GLY A 358 21.66 20.48 8.63
C GLY A 358 21.67 19.44 7.52
N LYS A 359 20.48 18.99 7.15
CA LYS A 359 20.23 18.35 5.86
C LYS A 359 19.08 19.03 5.14
N VAL A 360 19.22 19.17 3.83
CA VAL A 360 18.18 19.72 2.96
C VAL A 360 17.79 18.69 1.91
N ASN A 361 16.48 18.64 1.62
CA ASN A 361 15.92 17.92 0.50
C ASN A 361 15.94 18.82 -0.72
N ILE A 362 16.50 18.34 -1.83
CA ILE A 362 16.58 19.04 -3.10
C ILE A 362 15.90 18.21 -4.17
N ARG A 363 15.06 18.85 -4.98
CA ARG A 363 14.47 18.23 -6.17
C ARG A 363 14.71 19.08 -7.41
N PRO A 364 15.58 18.65 -8.33
CA PRO A 364 15.68 19.24 -9.66
C PRO A 364 14.34 19.16 -10.40
N ARG A 365 14.14 20.04 -11.38
CA ARG A 365 12.91 20.03 -12.17
C ARG A 365 12.80 18.72 -12.96
N GLY A 366 11.87 17.86 -12.56
CA GLY A 366 11.65 16.55 -13.19
C GLY A 366 12.60 15.45 -12.70
N GLY A 367 13.51 15.76 -11.77
CA GLY A 367 14.38 14.78 -11.13
C GLY A 367 13.77 14.19 -9.85
N GLU A 368 14.52 13.26 -9.27
CA GLU A 368 14.25 12.64 -7.98
C GLU A 368 14.70 13.52 -6.81
N TRP A 369 14.19 13.20 -5.61
CA TRP A 369 14.63 13.85 -4.38
C TRP A 369 16.04 13.40 -4.00
N GLN A 370 16.87 14.34 -3.57
CA GLN A 370 18.20 14.09 -3.03
C GLN A 370 18.37 14.83 -1.72
N GLU A 371 18.87 14.12 -0.71
CA GLU A 371 19.25 14.72 0.56
C GLU A 371 20.72 15.17 0.51
N LYS A 372 21.00 16.38 0.98
CA LYS A 372 22.36 16.94 1.06
C LYS A 372 22.61 17.49 2.46
N LYS A 373 23.76 17.12 3.02
CA LYS A 373 24.27 17.68 4.27
C LYS A 373 24.76 19.11 4.04
N ILE A 374 24.53 19.96 5.03
CA ILE A 374 25.05 21.32 5.09
C ILE A 374 25.62 21.58 6.48
N GLU A 375 26.72 22.31 6.54
CA GLU A 375 27.26 22.86 7.79
C GLU A 375 26.94 24.35 7.81
N VAL A 376 26.18 24.78 8.81
CA VAL A 376 25.61 26.13 8.82
C VAL A 376 26.57 27.07 9.50
N THR A 377 27.15 27.95 8.68
CA THR A 377 28.06 28.99 9.16
C THR A 377 27.55 30.34 8.68
N GLU A 378 27.49 31.29 9.60
CA GLU A 378 26.85 32.59 9.40
C GLU A 378 27.34 33.30 8.14
N GLY A 379 26.40 33.77 7.31
CA GLY A 379 26.67 34.54 6.09
C GLY A 379 27.36 33.77 4.97
N LYS A 380 27.51 32.44 5.06
CA LYS A 380 28.19 31.66 4.03
C LYS A 380 27.27 31.30 2.87
N ARG A 381 27.86 31.33 1.67
CA ARG A 381 27.33 30.71 0.47
C ARG A 381 27.72 29.23 0.47
N VAL A 382 26.75 28.33 0.37
CA VAL A 382 26.96 26.88 0.29
C VAL A 382 26.61 26.42 -1.11
N THR A 383 27.51 25.67 -1.77
CA THR A 383 27.23 25.09 -3.10
C THR A 383 26.96 23.61 -2.96
N LEU A 384 25.79 23.15 -3.41
CA LEU A 384 25.34 21.78 -3.34
C LEU A 384 25.26 21.19 -4.75
N LYS A 385 25.91 20.05 -4.96
CA LYS A 385 25.86 19.30 -6.21
C LYS A 385 24.80 18.21 -6.13
N VAL A 386 23.94 18.14 -7.13
CA VAL A 386 22.93 17.08 -7.29
C VAL A 386 23.25 16.25 -8.53
N GLU A 387 22.92 14.97 -8.45
CA GLU A 387 23.03 14.03 -9.57
C GLU A 387 21.80 14.17 -10.47
N ASP A 388 21.94 13.87 -11.77
CA ASP A 388 20.84 13.98 -12.74
C ASP A 388 19.84 12.82 -12.63
#